data_AF-K9W0R1-F1
#
_entry.id   AF-K9W0R1-F1
#
_cell.length_a   1.000
_cell.length_b   1.000
_cell.length_c   1.000
_cell.angle_alpha   90.00
_cell.angle_beta   90.00
_cell.angle_gamma   90.00
#
_symmetry.space_group_name_H-M   'P 1'
#
loop_
_entity.id
_entity.type
_entity.pdbx_description
1 polymer ?
#
loop_
_entity_poly.entity_id
_entity_poly.type
_entity_poly.pdbx_seq_one_letter_code
_entity_poly.pdbx_strand_id
1 'polypeptide(L)'
;MKRSFSHQVSLKFAPEFQEHRQDASAILLTPDKHLWLASDETTTIECFSWNGNQSFDNQRSFKVSNFIDLPEPDDQEIDIEGFDYDNSYLWLVGSHSWKRKKPKPDKSDLKNIQRLATIATEKNRYILARIPLVKGELYKSCQHPDNPNQQLNAGRLQLTKTGNLLTKVLKTDAHLGMFVSSTVPSKDNGFDIEGIAVSKNKVLLGLRGPVLRGWAMILELEVAESSPGILTLNSIGENRQQYRKHFVDLKGLGVRDLCFDGEDLLILAGPTMDLDGPVKVFRLTNARNLPNNTLFKPDLVMNLPYGDGEDHAEGMTLFDAIAKQHSLLVVYDSPAQTRLKGESEVLADVFKLQC
;
A
#
# COMPACT_ATOMS: atom_id res chain seq x y z
N MET A 1 -15.26 23.76 -10.19
CA MET A 1 -14.81 22.36 -10.31
C MET A 1 -16.02 21.48 -10.57
N LYS A 2 -16.09 20.80 -11.72
CA LYS A 2 -17.12 19.77 -11.95
C LYS A 2 -16.90 18.68 -10.89
N ARG A 3 -17.96 18.30 -10.17
CA ARG A 3 -17.88 17.29 -9.09
C ARG A 3 -17.34 15.98 -9.69
N SER A 4 -16.13 15.60 -9.27
CA SER A 4 -15.50 14.31 -9.62
C SER A 4 -16.19 13.16 -8.88
N PHE A 5 -16.72 13.41 -7.68
CA PHE A 5 -17.51 12.44 -6.94
C PHE A 5 -18.70 11.92 -7.76
N SER A 6 -18.85 10.59 -7.79
CA SER A 6 -19.86 9.86 -8.56
C SER A 6 -20.94 9.32 -7.65
N HIS A 7 -20.58 8.39 -6.77
CA HIS A 7 -21.46 7.66 -5.86
C HIS A 7 -20.61 6.96 -4.79
N GLN A 8 -21.28 6.31 -3.85
CA GLN A 8 -20.66 5.46 -2.83
C GLN A 8 -20.94 3.99 -3.12
N VAL A 9 -20.00 3.13 -2.73
CA VAL A 9 -20.20 1.67 -2.71
C VAL A 9 -20.07 1.18 -1.28
N SER A 10 -20.92 0.21 -0.90
CA SER A 10 -20.86 -0.40 0.44
C SER A 10 -19.90 -1.59 0.43
N LEU A 11 -19.01 -1.65 1.41
CA LEU A 11 -18.19 -2.81 1.73
C LEU A 11 -18.79 -3.49 2.95
N LYS A 12 -19.30 -4.71 2.78
CA LYS A 12 -19.95 -5.46 3.84
C LYS A 12 -19.04 -6.56 4.37
N PHE A 13 -18.64 -6.38 5.62
CA PHE A 13 -17.72 -7.26 6.34
C PHE A 13 -18.46 -8.44 6.97
N ALA A 14 -17.79 -9.58 7.03
CA ALA A 14 -18.26 -10.73 7.77
C ALA A 14 -18.18 -10.46 9.29
N PRO A 15 -19.04 -11.10 10.11
CA PRO A 15 -19.09 -10.86 11.55
C PRO A 15 -17.74 -10.99 12.27
N GLU A 16 -16.88 -11.89 11.80
CA GLU A 16 -15.54 -12.13 12.35
C GLU A 16 -14.51 -11.03 12.05
N PHE A 17 -14.80 -10.10 11.14
CA PHE A 17 -13.87 -9.03 10.74
C PHE A 17 -14.46 -7.62 10.87
N GLN A 18 -15.73 -7.49 11.28
CA GLN A 18 -16.43 -6.21 11.31
C GLN A 18 -15.78 -5.15 12.22
N GLU A 19 -14.98 -5.55 13.21
CA GLU A 19 -14.24 -4.61 14.06
C GLU A 19 -13.17 -3.82 13.30
N HIS A 20 -12.62 -4.39 12.23
CA HIS A 20 -11.56 -3.81 11.39
C HIS A 20 -12.09 -3.03 10.19
N ARG A 21 -13.41 -2.81 10.08
CA ARG A 21 -14.01 -2.04 8.97
C ARG A 21 -13.60 -0.55 8.94
N GLN A 22 -12.88 -0.11 9.97
CA GLN A 22 -12.39 1.26 10.13
C GLN A 22 -10.90 1.40 9.81
N ASP A 23 -10.21 0.29 9.61
CA ASP A 23 -8.75 0.18 9.63
C ASP A 23 -8.24 -0.16 8.22
N ALA A 24 -8.89 0.34 7.16
CA ALA A 24 -8.59 -0.04 5.78
C ALA A 24 -7.37 0.73 5.24
N SER A 25 -6.32 0.00 4.87
CA SER A 25 -5.04 0.56 4.43
C SER A 25 -4.82 0.45 2.92
N ALA A 26 -5.06 -0.73 2.34
CA ALA A 26 -4.80 -1.00 0.92
C ALA A 26 -6.01 -1.64 0.24
N ILE A 27 -6.24 -1.33 -1.04
CA ILE A 27 -7.25 -2.01 -1.87
C ILE A 27 -6.76 -2.31 -3.27
N LEU A 28 -7.35 -3.33 -3.89
CA LEU A 28 -7.12 -3.67 -5.29
C LEU A 28 -8.35 -4.34 -5.90
N LEU A 29 -8.89 -3.76 -6.97
CA LEU A 29 -9.93 -4.39 -7.77
C LEU A 29 -9.32 -5.19 -8.92
N THR A 30 -9.56 -6.49 -8.95
CA THR A 30 -9.09 -7.35 -10.05
C THR A 30 -10.09 -7.38 -11.22
N PRO A 31 -9.66 -7.81 -12.43
CA PRO A 31 -10.54 -7.98 -13.59
C PRO A 31 -11.76 -8.89 -13.33
N ASP A 32 -11.61 -9.86 -12.42
CA ASP A 32 -12.66 -10.80 -12.01
C ASP A 32 -13.67 -10.18 -11.03
N LYS A 33 -13.59 -8.86 -10.76
CA LYS A 33 -14.46 -8.10 -9.85
C LYS A 33 -14.38 -8.56 -8.39
N HIS A 34 -13.18 -9.02 -8.00
CA HIS A 34 -12.84 -9.21 -6.61
C HIS A 34 -12.12 -7.97 -6.08
N LEU A 35 -12.61 -7.42 -4.97
CA LEU A 35 -11.94 -6.35 -4.25
C LEU A 35 -11.10 -6.98 -3.15
N TRP A 36 -9.78 -6.88 -3.27
CA TRP A 36 -8.85 -7.23 -2.21
C TRP A 36 -8.67 -6.03 -1.29
N LEU A 37 -8.62 -6.29 0.01
CA LEU A 37 -8.46 -5.27 1.05
C LEU A 37 -7.52 -5.76 2.14
N ALA A 38 -6.67 -4.86 2.61
CA ALA A 38 -5.85 -5.05 3.79
C ALA A 38 -6.33 -4.12 4.90
N SER A 39 -6.09 -4.57 6.14
CA SER A 39 -6.13 -3.71 7.30
C SER A 39 -4.74 -3.62 7.90
N ASP A 40 -4.39 -2.45 8.43
CA ASP A 40 -3.12 -2.21 9.13
C ASP A 40 -3.07 -2.92 10.49
N GLU A 41 -4.19 -3.39 11.03
CA GLU A 41 -4.27 -4.03 12.35
C GLU A 41 -4.20 -5.57 12.31
N THR A 42 -4.10 -6.20 11.12
CA THR A 42 -4.19 -7.69 10.99
C THR A 42 -3.02 -8.35 10.26
N THR A 43 -3.05 -9.69 10.21
CA THR A 43 -2.11 -10.54 9.45
C THR A 43 -2.79 -11.28 8.29
N THR A 44 -4.00 -10.84 7.95
CA THR A 44 -4.85 -11.42 6.91
C THR A 44 -5.01 -10.45 5.75
N ILE A 45 -5.42 -10.99 4.62
CA ILE A 45 -5.88 -10.23 3.47
C ILE A 45 -7.30 -10.66 3.14
N GLU A 46 -8.14 -9.69 2.83
CA GLU A 46 -9.57 -9.87 2.66
C GLU A 46 -9.94 -9.81 1.18
N CYS A 47 -10.88 -10.64 0.76
CA CYS A 47 -11.40 -10.66 -0.61
C CYS A 47 -12.92 -10.56 -0.58
N PHE A 48 -13.45 -9.53 -1.22
CA PHE A 48 -14.87 -9.32 -1.37
C PHE A 48 -15.28 -9.59 -2.82
N SER A 49 -16.52 -10.05 -3.00
CA SER A 49 -17.11 -10.25 -4.32
C SER A 49 -18.12 -9.15 -4.60
N TRP A 50 -18.07 -8.59 -5.81
CA TRP A 50 -19.10 -7.67 -6.28
C TRP A 50 -20.47 -8.38 -6.34
N ASN A 51 -21.44 -7.92 -5.54
CA ASN A 51 -22.76 -8.55 -5.47
C ASN A 51 -23.80 -7.87 -6.41
N GLY A 52 -23.40 -6.81 -7.12
CA GLY A 52 -24.33 -5.91 -7.82
C GLY A 52 -24.69 -4.69 -6.97
N ASN A 53 -25.63 -3.85 -7.44
CA ASN A 53 -26.28 -2.83 -6.61
C ASN A 53 -25.38 -1.90 -5.76
N GLN A 54 -24.17 -1.55 -6.23
CA GLN A 54 -23.24 -0.68 -5.51
C GLN A 54 -22.71 -1.29 -4.20
N SER A 55 -22.51 -2.61 -4.14
CA SER A 55 -21.93 -3.26 -2.97
C SER A 55 -20.97 -4.42 -3.24
N PHE A 56 -20.04 -4.58 -2.31
CA PHE A 56 -19.17 -5.73 -2.16
C PHE A 56 -19.58 -6.50 -0.88
N ASP A 57 -19.68 -7.82 -0.97
CA ASP A 57 -20.08 -8.71 0.14
C ASP A 57 -19.33 -10.06 -0.01
N ASN A 58 -19.74 -11.08 0.74
CA ASN A 58 -19.12 -12.41 0.74
C ASN A 58 -17.61 -12.33 1.01
N GLN A 59 -17.24 -11.53 2.03
CA GLN A 59 -15.85 -11.42 2.47
C GLN A 59 -15.27 -12.79 2.80
N ARG A 60 -14.07 -13.06 2.29
CA ARG A 60 -13.23 -14.21 2.66
C ARG A 60 -11.90 -13.70 3.18
N SER A 61 -11.46 -14.28 4.30
CA SER A 61 -10.18 -13.94 4.92
C SER A 61 -9.11 -14.98 4.64
N PHE A 62 -7.90 -14.51 4.32
CA PHE A 62 -6.75 -15.34 4.01
C PHE A 62 -5.56 -14.95 4.89
N LYS A 63 -5.08 -15.87 5.73
CA LYS A 63 -3.83 -15.66 6.48
C LYS A 63 -2.63 -15.65 5.53
N VAL A 64 -1.83 -14.58 5.57
CA VAL A 64 -0.63 -14.46 4.72
C VAL A 64 0.38 -15.58 5.01
N SER A 65 0.48 -15.99 6.27
CA SER A 65 1.35 -17.08 6.74
C SER A 65 1.04 -18.45 6.11
N ASN A 66 -0.15 -18.64 5.53
CA ASN A 66 -0.46 -19.87 4.79
C ASN A 66 0.28 -19.97 3.46
N PHE A 67 0.74 -18.83 2.90
CA PHE A 67 1.36 -18.76 1.59
C PHE A 67 2.85 -18.45 1.66
N ILE A 68 3.27 -17.58 2.59
CA ILE A 68 4.63 -17.07 2.71
C ILE A 68 5.12 -17.20 4.15
N ASP A 69 6.39 -17.58 4.32
CA ASP A 69 7.02 -17.61 5.64
C ASP A 69 7.27 -16.18 6.16
N LEU A 70 6.57 -15.79 7.21
CA LEU A 70 6.73 -14.47 7.84
C LEU A 70 8.01 -14.39 8.71
N PRO A 71 8.57 -13.18 8.92
CA PRO A 71 9.71 -12.96 9.82
C PRO A 71 9.49 -13.39 11.28
N GLU A 72 8.26 -13.27 11.77
CA GLU A 72 7.80 -13.59 13.12
C GLU A 72 6.42 -14.28 13.04
N PRO A 73 5.91 -14.86 14.16
CA PRO A 73 4.59 -15.50 14.20
C PRO A 73 3.44 -14.59 13.74
N ASP A 74 2.29 -15.20 13.42
CA ASP A 74 1.11 -14.53 12.85
C ASP A 74 0.28 -13.72 13.87
N ASP A 75 0.76 -13.60 15.12
CA ASP A 75 0.25 -12.68 16.13
C ASP A 75 0.94 -11.30 16.08
N GLN A 76 1.98 -11.16 15.26
CA GLN A 76 2.62 -9.88 14.96
C GLN A 76 2.06 -9.34 13.65
N GLU A 77 1.44 -8.17 13.76
CA GLU A 77 0.90 -7.36 12.69
C GLU A 77 1.88 -7.17 11.51
N ILE A 78 1.35 -7.20 10.29
CA ILE A 78 2.13 -7.00 9.08
C ILE A 78 2.14 -5.53 8.64
N ASP A 79 1.13 -4.71 9.00
CA ASP A 79 0.98 -3.33 8.53
C ASP A 79 1.01 -3.31 6.99
N ILE A 80 0.11 -4.07 6.35
CA ILE A 80 0.05 -4.16 4.87
C ILE A 80 -0.52 -2.84 4.36
N GLU A 81 0.29 -2.08 3.63
CA GLU A 81 -0.10 -0.74 3.17
C GLU A 81 -0.39 -0.66 1.67
N GLY A 82 0.06 -1.65 0.90
CA GLY A 82 -0.08 -1.60 -0.56
C GLY A 82 -0.36 -2.95 -1.19
N PHE A 83 -1.21 -2.92 -2.23
CA PHE A 83 -1.48 -4.04 -3.12
C PHE A 83 -1.30 -3.66 -4.59
N ASP A 84 -0.87 -4.64 -5.40
CA ASP A 84 -1.07 -4.55 -6.85
C ASP A 84 -1.22 -5.96 -7.47
N TYR A 85 -1.72 -6.03 -8.70
CA TYR A 85 -1.88 -7.28 -9.43
C TYR A 85 -1.25 -7.19 -10.81
N ASP A 86 -0.24 -8.03 -11.04
CA ASP A 86 0.38 -8.17 -12.34
C ASP A 86 0.89 -9.61 -12.53
N ASN A 87 0.79 -10.11 -13.76
CA ASN A 87 1.33 -11.41 -14.17
C ASN A 87 0.87 -12.59 -13.28
N SER A 88 -0.43 -12.64 -12.96
CA SER A 88 -1.07 -13.66 -12.11
C SER A 88 -0.57 -13.70 -10.66
N TYR A 89 -0.06 -12.57 -10.15
CA TYR A 89 0.36 -12.42 -8.76
C TYR A 89 -0.38 -11.26 -8.09
N LEU A 90 -0.90 -11.51 -6.88
CA LEU A 90 -1.16 -10.45 -5.93
C LEU A 90 0.16 -10.07 -5.27
N TRP A 91 0.61 -8.84 -5.47
CA TRP A 91 1.74 -8.23 -4.79
C TRP A 91 1.26 -7.50 -3.55
N LEU A 92 2.06 -7.57 -2.48
CA LEU A 92 1.79 -6.88 -1.24
C LEU A 92 3.07 -6.38 -0.59
N VAL A 93 2.98 -5.25 0.11
CA VAL A 93 4.09 -4.63 0.82
C VAL A 93 3.64 -4.19 2.21
N GLY A 94 4.48 -4.45 3.21
CA GLY A 94 4.31 -3.87 4.54
C GLY A 94 4.98 -2.50 4.64
N SER A 95 4.70 -1.74 5.70
CA SER A 95 5.19 -0.36 5.84
C SER A 95 6.72 -0.19 5.92
N HIS A 96 7.44 -1.24 6.32
CA HIS A 96 8.88 -1.18 6.65
C HIS A 96 9.24 -0.11 7.68
N SER A 97 8.30 0.24 8.55
CA SER A 97 8.42 1.41 9.41
C SER A 97 8.68 1.08 10.88
N TRP A 98 9.19 2.09 11.59
CA TRP A 98 9.16 2.13 13.06
C TRP A 98 7.94 2.93 13.51
N LYS A 99 7.43 2.64 14.71
CA LYS A 99 6.33 3.38 15.33
C LYS A 99 6.69 3.92 16.71
N ARG A 100 6.20 5.12 17.02
CA ARG A 100 6.23 5.71 18.36
C ARG A 100 4.97 5.32 19.10
N LYS A 101 5.07 4.89 20.36
CA LYS A 101 3.87 4.51 21.12
C LYS A 101 3.02 5.74 21.43
N LYS A 102 1.77 5.75 20.95
CA LYS A 102 0.77 6.78 21.27
C LYS A 102 0.44 6.82 22.77
N PRO A 103 0.17 8.01 23.35
CA PRO A 103 -0.49 8.13 24.64
C PRO A 103 -1.77 7.29 24.69
N LYS A 104 -2.16 6.84 25.89
CA LYS A 104 -3.42 6.13 26.08
C LYS A 104 -4.28 6.83 27.14
N PRO A 105 -5.62 6.91 26.96
CA PRO A 105 -6.51 7.56 27.92
C PRO A 105 -6.50 6.94 29.32
N ASP A 106 -6.19 5.65 29.43
CA ASP A 106 -6.18 4.90 30.69
C ASP A 106 -4.84 5.01 31.46
N LYS A 107 -3.90 5.85 31.02
CA LYS A 107 -2.57 6.02 31.62
C LYS A 107 -2.38 7.44 32.16
N SER A 108 -1.61 7.57 33.24
CA SER A 108 -1.21 8.88 33.77
C SER A 108 -0.27 9.61 32.81
N ASP A 109 -0.18 10.94 32.94
CA ASP A 109 0.71 11.78 32.12
C ASP A 109 2.16 11.31 32.16
N LEU A 110 2.68 10.98 33.33
CA LEU A 110 4.04 10.44 33.47
C LEU A 110 4.25 9.17 32.64
N LYS A 111 3.28 8.25 32.65
CA LYS A 111 3.34 7.03 31.84
C LYS A 111 3.21 7.36 30.35
N ASN A 112 2.36 8.32 29.99
CA ASN A 112 2.18 8.73 28.59
C ASN A 112 3.44 9.43 28.03
N ILE A 113 4.14 10.24 28.83
CA ILE A 113 5.44 10.82 28.46
C ILE A 113 6.47 9.71 28.21
N GLN A 114 6.52 8.68 29.06
CA GLN A 114 7.40 7.52 28.86
C GLN A 114 7.02 6.71 27.61
N ARG A 115 5.72 6.57 27.31
CA ARG A 115 5.25 5.93 26.09
C ARG A 115 5.72 6.70 24.86
N LEU A 116 5.62 8.02 24.85
CA LEU A 116 6.13 8.85 23.75
C LEU A 116 7.64 8.68 23.54
N ALA A 117 8.42 8.34 24.55
CA ALA A 117 9.85 8.03 24.39
C ALA A 117 10.12 6.62 23.80
N THR A 118 9.10 5.76 23.71
CA THR A 118 9.26 4.37 23.26
C THR A 118 9.04 4.24 21.75
N ILE A 119 10.07 3.76 21.06
CA ILE A 119 10.06 3.40 19.63
C ILE A 119 10.06 1.87 19.53
N ALA A 120 9.24 1.32 18.64
CA ALA A 120 9.11 -0.12 18.41
C ALA A 120 8.83 -0.43 16.93
N THR A 121 8.99 -1.68 16.54
CA THR A 121 8.62 -2.18 15.22
C THR A 121 8.38 -3.69 15.32
N GLU A 122 7.42 -4.20 14.57
CA GLU A 122 7.18 -5.61 14.33
C GLU A 122 7.96 -6.04 13.08
N LYS A 123 8.69 -7.17 13.14
CA LYS A 123 9.51 -7.58 11.98
C LYS A 123 8.66 -7.96 10.77
N ASN A 124 7.41 -8.34 10.97
CA ASN A 124 6.45 -8.66 9.92
C ASN A 124 6.13 -7.46 9.01
N ARG A 125 6.41 -6.22 9.46
CA ARG A 125 6.32 -5.00 8.63
C ARG A 125 7.30 -4.94 7.46
N TYR A 126 8.37 -5.76 7.48
CA TYR A 126 9.46 -5.70 6.49
C TYR A 126 9.29 -6.74 5.38
N ILE A 127 8.08 -6.88 4.85
CA ILE A 127 7.78 -7.79 3.74
C ILE A 127 7.50 -7.02 2.45
N LEU A 128 8.09 -7.49 1.36
CA LEU A 128 7.65 -7.24 -0.01
C LEU A 128 7.46 -8.63 -0.61
N ALA A 129 6.25 -8.95 -1.04
CA ALA A 129 5.91 -10.31 -1.41
C ALA A 129 4.93 -10.38 -2.57
N ARG A 130 4.82 -11.58 -3.13
CA ARG A 130 3.84 -11.93 -4.15
C ARG A 130 3.22 -13.28 -3.86
N ILE A 131 1.92 -13.42 -4.07
CA ILE A 131 1.17 -14.67 -3.93
C ILE A 131 0.44 -14.93 -5.26
N PRO A 132 0.60 -16.12 -5.88
CA PRO A 132 -0.15 -16.48 -7.08
C PRO A 132 -1.65 -16.28 -6.86
N LEU A 133 -2.27 -15.48 -7.74
CA LEU A 133 -3.70 -15.19 -7.73
C LEU A 133 -4.28 -15.55 -9.10
N VAL A 134 -5.05 -16.62 -9.14
CA VAL A 134 -5.63 -17.17 -10.37
C VAL A 134 -7.12 -17.38 -10.18
N LYS A 135 -7.94 -16.72 -11.00
CA LYS A 135 -9.42 -16.80 -10.97
C LYS A 135 -10.01 -16.54 -9.57
N GLY A 136 -9.51 -15.51 -8.89
CA GLY A 136 -9.98 -15.11 -7.56
C GLY A 136 -9.50 -16.00 -6.40
N GLU A 137 -8.60 -16.96 -6.64
CA GLU A 137 -8.06 -17.87 -5.62
C GLU A 137 -6.55 -17.69 -5.44
N LEU A 138 -6.10 -17.73 -4.18
CA LEU A 138 -4.69 -17.67 -3.81
C LEU A 138 -4.08 -19.07 -3.69
N TYR A 139 -2.85 -19.21 -4.18
CA TYR A 139 -2.11 -20.48 -4.14
C TYR A 139 -0.71 -20.29 -3.58
N LYS A 140 -0.23 -21.25 -2.78
CA LYS A 140 1.20 -21.30 -2.41
C LYS A 140 2.07 -21.58 -3.64
N SER A 141 1.58 -22.44 -4.53
CA SER A 141 2.18 -22.73 -5.83
C SER A 141 1.10 -23.23 -6.80
N CYS A 142 1.16 -22.83 -8.06
CA CYS A 142 0.26 -23.30 -9.12
C CYS A 142 0.93 -23.19 -10.51
N GLN A 143 0.32 -23.79 -11.53
CA GLN A 143 0.76 -23.57 -12.92
C GLN A 143 0.25 -22.21 -13.40
N HIS A 144 1.07 -21.49 -14.18
CA HIS A 144 0.67 -20.22 -14.77
C HIS A 144 -0.52 -20.46 -15.72
N PRO A 145 -1.61 -19.67 -15.62
CA PRO A 145 -2.84 -19.92 -16.37
C PRO A 145 -2.62 -19.90 -17.89
N ASP A 146 -1.76 -19.00 -18.38
CA ASP A 146 -1.47 -18.84 -19.80
C ASP A 146 -0.15 -19.51 -20.26
N ASN A 147 0.60 -20.15 -19.35
CA ASN A 147 1.88 -20.76 -19.66
C ASN A 147 2.10 -22.04 -18.85
N PRO A 148 1.68 -23.22 -19.36
CA PRO A 148 1.73 -24.47 -18.60
C PRO A 148 3.16 -24.97 -18.30
N ASN A 149 4.18 -24.37 -18.90
CA ASN A 149 5.59 -24.68 -18.62
C ASN A 149 6.17 -23.80 -17.50
N GLN A 150 5.40 -22.85 -16.97
CA GLN A 150 5.83 -21.93 -15.93
C GLN A 150 5.06 -22.21 -14.64
N GLN A 151 5.79 -22.57 -13.60
CA GLN A 151 5.25 -22.69 -12.25
C GLN A 151 5.31 -21.33 -11.54
N LEU A 152 4.20 -20.92 -10.95
CA LEU A 152 4.11 -19.77 -10.06
C LEU A 152 4.29 -20.23 -8.62
N ASN A 153 5.15 -19.54 -7.87
CA ASN A 153 5.32 -19.75 -6.44
C ASN A 153 5.06 -18.45 -5.68
N ALA A 154 4.39 -18.56 -4.54
CA ALA A 154 4.38 -17.49 -3.55
C ALA A 154 5.82 -17.24 -3.07
N GLY A 155 6.18 -15.99 -2.86
CA GLY A 155 7.53 -15.64 -2.46
C GLY A 155 7.61 -14.26 -1.86
N ARG A 156 8.68 -14.05 -1.08
CA ARG A 156 8.99 -12.76 -0.46
C ARG A 156 10.43 -12.35 -0.73
N LEU A 157 10.67 -11.06 -0.64
CA LEU A 157 12.00 -10.49 -0.65
C LEU A 157 12.86 -11.13 0.45
N GLN A 158 14.09 -11.44 0.09
CA GLN A 158 15.04 -12.09 0.98
C GLN A 158 15.16 -11.33 2.31
N LEU A 159 14.89 -12.02 3.42
CA LEU A 159 15.05 -11.47 4.76
C LEU A 159 16.52 -11.34 5.13
N THR A 160 16.79 -10.41 6.03
CA THR A 160 18.08 -10.19 6.68
C THR A 160 17.90 -10.18 8.19
N LYS A 161 18.99 -10.12 8.95
CA LYS A 161 18.94 -10.08 10.42
C LYS A 161 18.13 -8.88 10.97
N THR A 162 18.02 -7.79 10.20
CA THR A 162 17.43 -6.52 10.67
C THR A 162 16.32 -6.01 9.76
N GLY A 163 15.67 -6.88 8.97
CA GLY A 163 14.68 -6.48 7.96
C GLY A 163 14.80 -7.35 6.72
N ASN A 164 14.99 -6.75 5.55
CA ASN A 164 15.09 -7.47 4.28
C ASN A 164 16.19 -6.89 3.36
N LEU A 165 16.29 -7.43 2.14
CA LEU A 165 17.29 -6.99 1.17
C LEU A 165 17.13 -5.50 0.80
N LEU A 166 15.90 -4.99 0.72
CA LEU A 166 15.64 -3.57 0.43
C LEU A 166 16.22 -2.66 1.51
N THR A 167 15.89 -2.89 2.78
CA THR A 167 16.44 -2.05 3.86
C THR A 167 17.95 -2.18 3.95
N LYS A 168 18.52 -3.36 3.68
CA LYS A 168 19.98 -3.56 3.63
C LYS A 168 20.64 -2.66 2.57
N VAL A 169 20.11 -2.59 1.35
CA VAL A 169 20.72 -1.81 0.26
C VAL A 169 20.50 -0.31 0.42
N LEU A 170 19.43 0.11 1.09
CA LEU A 170 19.15 1.52 1.34
C LEU A 170 19.98 2.12 2.48
N LYS A 171 20.52 1.33 3.41
CA LYS A 171 21.34 1.84 4.54
C LYS A 171 22.54 2.67 4.10
N THR A 172 23.11 2.41 2.93
CA THR A 172 24.24 3.17 2.38
C THR A 172 23.83 4.25 1.39
N ASP A 173 22.53 4.50 1.22
CA ASP A 173 22.03 5.55 0.35
C ASP A 173 22.30 6.95 0.91
N ALA A 174 22.68 7.89 0.04
CA ALA A 174 22.98 9.27 0.44
C ALA A 174 21.76 10.05 0.97
N HIS A 175 20.54 9.69 0.54
CA HIS A 175 19.31 10.36 0.97
C HIS A 175 18.57 9.53 2.04
N LEU A 176 18.45 8.22 1.81
CA LEU A 176 17.62 7.33 2.64
C LEU A 176 18.37 6.60 3.74
N GLY A 177 19.70 6.51 3.66
CA GLY A 177 20.50 5.69 4.58
C GLY A 177 20.33 6.07 6.04
N MET A 178 20.22 7.38 6.32
CA MET A 178 19.94 7.88 7.67
C MET A 178 18.55 7.49 8.16
N PHE A 179 17.50 7.64 7.36
CA PHE A 179 16.13 7.30 7.78
C PHE A 179 15.96 5.80 8.04
N VAL A 180 16.58 4.97 7.20
CA VAL A 180 16.58 3.50 7.36
C VAL A 180 17.44 3.06 8.56
N SER A 181 18.48 3.80 8.91
CA SER A 181 19.41 3.43 10.00
C SER A 181 19.05 4.00 11.37
N SER A 182 18.37 5.15 11.43
CA SER A 182 18.15 5.93 12.65
C SER A 182 16.84 5.64 13.37
N THR A 183 16.13 4.57 13.00
CA THR A 183 14.85 4.13 13.62
C THR A 183 13.84 5.26 13.80
N VAL A 184 13.80 6.20 12.85
CA VAL A 184 12.85 7.33 12.90
C VAL A 184 11.45 6.76 12.65
N PRO A 185 10.47 7.01 13.54
CA PRO A 185 9.11 6.52 13.36
C PRO A 185 8.42 7.09 12.11
N SER A 186 7.53 6.34 11.49
CA SER A 186 6.78 6.73 10.29
C SER A 186 6.09 8.09 10.44
N LYS A 187 5.28 8.23 11.50
CA LYS A 187 4.56 9.47 11.84
C LYS A 187 5.46 10.63 12.30
N ASP A 188 6.78 10.41 12.37
CA ASP A 188 7.81 11.43 12.61
C ASP A 188 8.63 11.71 11.31
N ASN A 189 8.05 11.47 10.13
CA ASN A 189 8.70 11.54 8.81
C ASN A 189 9.83 10.50 8.62
N GLY A 190 9.68 9.34 9.28
CA GLY A 190 10.58 8.19 9.15
C GLY A 190 10.43 7.47 7.81
N PHE A 191 11.22 6.41 7.61
CA PHE A 191 11.09 5.56 6.43
C PHE A 191 9.78 4.77 6.52
N ASP A 192 8.93 4.93 5.51
CA ASP A 192 7.61 4.33 5.46
C ASP A 192 7.13 4.16 4.02
N ILE A 193 6.81 2.93 3.65
CA ILE A 193 6.32 2.54 2.32
C ILE A 193 4.82 2.32 2.42
N GLU A 194 4.04 3.03 1.62
CA GLU A 194 2.58 2.81 1.59
C GLU A 194 2.13 2.37 0.19
N GLY A 195 2.54 3.09 -0.86
CA GLY A 195 2.13 2.73 -2.23
C GLY A 195 2.99 1.63 -2.88
N ILE A 196 2.35 0.80 -3.71
CA ILE A 196 3.01 -0.16 -4.60
C ILE A 196 2.37 -0.14 -5.98
N ALA A 197 3.18 -0.17 -7.05
CA ALA A 197 2.70 -0.41 -8.40
C ALA A 197 3.69 -1.28 -9.16
N VAL A 198 3.20 -2.27 -9.90
CA VAL A 198 3.96 -3.36 -10.50
C VAL A 198 3.71 -3.40 -12.00
N SER A 199 4.78 -3.63 -12.75
CA SER A 199 4.73 -3.93 -14.16
C SER A 199 5.74 -5.02 -14.47
N LYS A 200 5.25 -6.25 -14.68
CA LYS A 200 6.04 -7.46 -14.84
C LYS A 200 6.92 -7.70 -13.61
N ASN A 201 8.21 -7.43 -13.74
CA ASN A 201 9.21 -7.59 -12.69
C ASN A 201 9.66 -6.25 -12.11
N LYS A 202 9.18 -5.12 -12.64
CA LYS A 202 9.45 -3.80 -12.07
C LYS A 202 8.43 -3.48 -10.99
N VAL A 203 8.91 -3.04 -9.84
CA VAL A 203 8.09 -2.66 -8.69
C VAL A 203 8.44 -1.22 -8.34
N LEU A 204 7.44 -0.35 -8.34
CA LEU A 204 7.49 0.99 -7.79
C LEU A 204 6.98 0.96 -6.35
N LEU A 205 7.72 1.52 -5.42
CA LEU A 205 7.31 1.69 -4.02
C LEU A 205 7.23 3.17 -3.69
N GLY A 206 6.05 3.64 -3.33
CA GLY A 206 5.79 5.00 -2.90
C GLY A 206 6.10 5.17 -1.43
N LEU A 207 6.88 6.20 -1.09
CA LEU A 207 7.19 6.51 0.30
C LEU A 207 6.22 7.55 0.84
N ARG A 208 5.51 7.23 1.93
CA ARG A 208 4.90 8.27 2.78
C ARG A 208 5.99 9.16 3.31
N GLY A 209 7.00 8.54 3.89
CA GLY A 209 8.13 9.20 4.50
C GLY A 209 9.43 8.52 4.10
N PRO A 210 10.54 9.27 3.99
CA PRO A 210 10.64 10.70 4.28
C PRO A 210 10.27 11.58 3.07
N VAL A 211 9.74 12.78 3.36
CA VAL A 211 9.65 13.89 2.39
C VAL A 211 10.81 14.86 2.62
N LEU A 212 11.61 15.11 1.58
CA LEU A 212 12.88 15.86 1.66
C LEU A 212 12.72 17.27 1.10
N ARG A 213 12.64 18.27 2.00
CA ARG A 213 12.34 19.67 1.62
C ARG A 213 11.13 19.79 0.67
N GLY A 214 10.09 19.00 0.93
CA GLY A 214 8.85 18.99 0.16
C GLY A 214 8.82 18.05 -1.05
N TRP A 215 9.92 17.35 -1.33
CA TRP A 215 9.97 16.34 -2.40
C TRP A 215 9.75 14.94 -1.83
N ALA A 216 8.68 14.28 -2.27
CA ALA A 216 8.45 12.87 -1.98
C ALA A 216 9.27 11.98 -2.91
N MET A 217 9.34 10.69 -2.58
CA MET A 217 10.16 9.74 -3.30
C MET A 217 9.37 8.48 -3.67
N ILE A 218 9.69 7.94 -4.85
CA ILE A 218 9.29 6.61 -5.30
C ILE A 218 10.57 5.81 -5.55
N LEU A 219 10.64 4.61 -5.01
CA LEU A 219 11.71 3.65 -5.31
C LEU A 219 11.29 2.80 -6.50
N GLU A 220 12.16 2.64 -7.49
CA GLU A 220 11.98 1.63 -8.54
C GLU A 220 12.93 0.47 -8.26
N LEU A 221 12.38 -0.74 -8.30
CA LEU A 221 13.05 -2.01 -8.09
C LEU A 221 12.83 -2.90 -9.31
N GLU A 222 13.79 -3.77 -9.58
CA GLU A 222 13.57 -4.90 -10.48
C GLU A 222 13.76 -6.19 -9.67
N VAL A 223 12.67 -6.93 -9.51
CA VAL A 223 12.57 -8.09 -8.63
C VAL A 223 12.71 -9.37 -9.43
N ALA A 224 13.56 -10.28 -8.97
CA ALA A 224 13.75 -11.60 -9.56
C ALA A 224 13.61 -12.69 -8.50
N GLU A 225 13.41 -13.93 -8.92
CA GLU A 225 13.39 -15.08 -8.02
C GLU A 225 14.76 -15.77 -8.04
N SER A 226 15.45 -15.82 -6.90
CA SER A 226 16.77 -16.47 -6.80
C SER A 226 16.66 -17.98 -6.54
N SER A 227 15.58 -18.40 -5.89
CA SER A 227 15.20 -19.78 -5.62
C SER A 227 13.70 -19.79 -5.32
N PRO A 228 13.00 -20.94 -5.43
CA PRO A 228 11.56 -21.02 -5.16
C PRO A 228 11.17 -20.30 -3.86
N GLY A 229 10.32 -19.27 -3.99
CA GLY A 229 9.80 -18.47 -2.89
C GLY A 229 10.73 -17.40 -2.31
N ILE A 230 11.95 -17.25 -2.82
CA ILE A 230 12.91 -16.22 -2.39
C ILE A 230 13.14 -15.22 -3.51
N LEU A 231 12.71 -13.98 -3.28
CA LEU A 231 12.89 -12.86 -4.20
C LEU A 231 14.19 -12.09 -3.87
N THR A 232 14.85 -11.61 -4.92
CA THR A 232 16.06 -10.79 -4.89
C THR A 232 15.88 -9.53 -5.75
N LEU A 233 16.84 -8.61 -5.68
CA LEU A 233 16.84 -7.36 -6.44
C LEU A 233 17.94 -7.37 -7.50
N ASN A 234 17.58 -7.05 -8.75
CA ASN A 234 18.53 -6.84 -9.83
C ASN A 234 19.21 -5.46 -9.70
N SER A 235 20.45 -5.34 -10.18
CA SER A 235 21.15 -4.06 -10.26
C SER A 235 20.62 -3.23 -11.43
N ILE A 236 19.89 -2.15 -11.13
CA ILE A 236 19.27 -1.27 -12.14
C ILE A 236 19.71 0.19 -12.03
N GLY A 237 20.23 0.60 -10.88
CA GLY A 237 20.70 1.96 -10.63
C GLY A 237 22.17 2.17 -11.01
N GLU A 238 22.64 3.40 -10.82
CA GLU A 238 24.04 3.75 -11.00
C GLU A 238 24.92 2.99 -9.99
N ASN A 239 26.20 2.75 -10.32
CA ASN A 239 27.15 2.06 -9.44
C ASN A 239 26.66 0.70 -8.92
N ARG A 240 25.90 -0.03 -9.76
CA ARG A 240 25.31 -1.35 -9.45
C ARG A 240 24.27 -1.32 -8.31
N GLN A 241 23.71 -0.16 -7.98
CA GLN A 241 22.60 -0.05 -7.04
C GLN A 241 21.43 -0.96 -7.47
N GLN A 242 20.82 -1.61 -6.49
CA GLN A 242 19.71 -2.54 -6.68
C GLN A 242 18.33 -1.86 -6.69
N TYR A 243 18.34 -0.53 -6.87
CA TYR A 243 17.17 0.32 -6.91
C TYR A 243 17.49 1.60 -7.70
N ARG A 244 16.45 2.32 -8.11
CA ARG A 244 16.50 3.73 -8.49
C ARG A 244 15.57 4.53 -7.59
N LYS A 245 15.75 5.85 -7.58
CA LYS A 245 14.92 6.79 -6.82
C LYS A 245 14.38 7.84 -7.78
N HIS A 246 13.10 8.13 -7.64
CA HIS A 246 12.39 9.15 -8.40
C HIS A 246 11.86 10.17 -7.41
N PHE A 247 12.13 11.45 -7.64
CA PHE A 247 11.68 12.53 -6.76
C PHE A 247 10.48 13.23 -7.39
N VAL A 248 9.41 13.41 -6.62
CA VAL A 248 8.13 13.92 -7.10
C VAL A 248 7.69 15.12 -6.26
N ASP A 249 7.31 16.22 -6.93
CA ASP A 249 6.72 17.39 -6.27
C ASP A 249 5.22 17.15 -6.02
N LEU A 250 4.90 16.58 -4.86
CA LEU A 250 3.54 16.37 -4.36
C LEU A 250 3.09 17.50 -3.43
N LYS A 251 3.67 18.70 -3.55
CA LYS A 251 3.36 19.87 -2.71
C LYS A 251 3.59 19.63 -1.22
N GLY A 252 4.66 18.90 -0.89
CA GLY A 252 5.03 18.56 0.49
C GLY A 252 4.30 17.37 1.11
N LEU A 253 3.42 16.71 0.36
CA LEU A 253 2.75 15.48 0.76
C LEU A 253 3.62 14.25 0.48
N GLY A 254 3.41 13.18 1.24
CA GLY A 254 3.98 11.85 1.01
C GLY A 254 3.10 11.01 0.09
N VAL A 255 3.62 9.90 -0.42
CA VAL A 255 2.83 8.92 -1.19
C VAL A 255 2.06 8.02 -0.22
N ARG A 256 0.76 7.89 -0.44
CA ARG A 256 -0.17 6.98 0.27
C ARG A 256 -0.38 5.71 -0.53
N ASP A 257 -0.65 5.85 -1.82
CA ASP A 257 -0.89 4.71 -2.70
C ASP A 257 -0.47 5.02 -4.15
N LEU A 258 -0.24 3.98 -4.93
CA LEU A 258 0.18 4.03 -6.33
C LEU A 258 -0.74 3.14 -7.17
N CYS A 259 -1.24 3.65 -8.30
CA CYS A 259 -2.10 2.87 -9.18
C CYS A 259 -1.77 3.17 -10.64
N PHE A 260 -1.38 2.16 -11.43
CA PHE A 260 -1.15 2.35 -12.86
C PHE A 260 -2.47 2.61 -13.60
N ASP A 261 -2.48 3.65 -14.44
CA ASP A 261 -3.56 4.02 -15.36
C ASP A 261 -3.00 4.03 -16.78
N GLY A 262 -3.09 2.89 -17.47
CA GLY A 262 -2.41 2.68 -18.75
C GLY A 262 -0.88 2.75 -18.59
N GLU A 263 -0.25 3.72 -19.27
CA GLU A 263 1.20 4.00 -19.17
C GLU A 263 1.56 4.98 -18.04
N ASP A 264 0.56 5.66 -17.48
CA ASP A 264 0.71 6.68 -16.46
C ASP A 264 0.52 6.08 -15.07
N LEU A 265 0.97 6.80 -14.04
CA LEU A 265 0.82 6.42 -12.64
C LEU A 265 -0.02 7.47 -11.92
N LEU A 266 -1.12 7.02 -11.32
CA LEU A 266 -1.85 7.78 -10.32
C LEU A 266 -1.14 7.65 -8.97
N ILE A 267 -1.00 8.77 -8.27
CA ILE A 267 -0.34 8.86 -6.97
C ILE A 267 -1.34 9.47 -5.99
N LEU A 268 -1.80 8.70 -5.02
CA LEU A 268 -2.52 9.22 -3.86
C LEU A 268 -1.49 9.82 -2.92
N ALA A 269 -1.70 11.06 -2.49
CA ALA A 269 -0.77 11.81 -1.69
C ALA A 269 -1.45 12.47 -0.50
N GLY A 270 -0.81 12.40 0.67
CA GLY A 270 -1.36 12.88 1.94
C GLY A 270 -0.28 13.32 2.95
N PRO A 271 -0.69 13.80 4.13
CA PRO A 271 0.22 14.20 5.20
C PRO A 271 1.17 13.07 5.61
N THR A 272 2.44 13.39 5.84
CA THR A 272 3.45 12.38 6.25
C THR A 272 3.39 12.04 7.74
N MET A 273 2.88 12.96 8.56
CA MET A 273 2.86 12.85 10.03
C MET A 273 1.41 12.67 10.51
N ASP A 274 1.21 12.64 11.83
CA ASP A 274 -0.10 12.41 12.48
C ASP A 274 -1.14 13.53 12.28
N LEU A 275 -0.85 14.55 11.45
CA LEU A 275 -1.75 15.68 11.23
C LEU A 275 -2.74 15.39 10.11
N ASP A 276 -3.96 15.86 10.27
CA ASP A 276 -4.94 15.87 9.18
C ASP A 276 -4.63 16.99 8.19
N GLY A 277 -4.82 16.72 6.91
CA GLY A 277 -4.42 17.66 5.89
C GLY A 277 -4.79 17.26 4.48
N PRO A 278 -4.37 18.07 3.49
CA PRO A 278 -4.79 17.91 2.11
C PRO A 278 -4.48 16.52 1.55
N VAL A 279 -5.51 15.87 1.01
CA VAL A 279 -5.41 14.62 0.26
C VAL A 279 -5.62 14.89 -1.23
N LYS A 280 -4.72 14.39 -2.07
CA LYS A 280 -4.71 14.68 -3.51
C LYS A 280 -4.36 13.46 -4.34
N VAL A 281 -4.90 13.40 -5.54
CA VAL A 281 -4.47 12.45 -6.58
C VAL A 281 -3.71 13.21 -7.66
N PHE A 282 -2.49 12.75 -7.94
CA PHE A 282 -1.64 13.27 -9.01
C PHE A 282 -1.48 12.24 -10.13
N ARG A 283 -1.15 12.68 -11.35
CA ARG A 283 -0.82 11.82 -12.49
C ARG A 283 0.61 12.08 -12.94
N LEU A 284 1.42 11.03 -12.92
CA LEU A 284 2.77 11.01 -13.45
C LEU A 284 2.77 10.29 -14.80
N THR A 285 3.01 11.04 -15.89
CA THR A 285 2.94 10.51 -17.25
C THR A 285 4.10 9.58 -17.59
N ASN A 286 3.82 8.52 -18.35
CA ASN A 286 4.80 7.52 -18.83
C ASN A 286 5.61 6.86 -17.70
N ALA A 287 4.97 6.61 -16.56
CA ALA A 287 5.60 6.10 -15.35
C ALA A 287 6.10 4.66 -15.46
N ARG A 288 5.69 3.90 -16.49
CA ARG A 288 6.27 2.57 -16.77
C ARG A 288 7.74 2.64 -17.24
N ASN A 289 8.17 3.80 -17.74
CA ASN A 289 9.50 4.04 -18.28
C ASN A 289 10.07 5.37 -17.80
N LEU A 290 10.23 5.53 -16.48
CA LEU A 290 10.77 6.75 -15.90
C LEU A 290 12.26 6.95 -16.27
N PRO A 291 12.64 8.16 -16.73
CA PRO A 291 14.04 8.50 -16.91
C PRO A 291 14.75 8.63 -15.55
N ASN A 292 16.04 8.32 -15.53
CA ASN A 292 16.89 8.52 -14.35
C ASN A 292 17.15 10.01 -14.11
N ASN A 293 17.58 10.34 -12.88
CA ASN A 293 18.09 11.67 -12.51
C ASN A 293 17.15 12.83 -12.86
N THR A 294 15.83 12.59 -12.79
CA THR A 294 14.79 13.56 -13.12
C THR A 294 13.98 13.92 -11.89
N LEU A 295 13.69 15.22 -11.74
CA LEU A 295 12.70 15.72 -10.79
C LEU A 295 11.35 15.80 -11.49
N PHE A 296 10.38 15.05 -11.00
CA PHE A 296 9.06 14.95 -11.60
C PHE A 296 8.09 15.94 -10.96
N LYS A 297 7.24 16.52 -11.79
CA LYS A 297 6.16 17.44 -11.38
C LYS A 297 4.85 16.91 -11.97
N PRO A 298 4.22 15.94 -11.30
CA PRO A 298 3.01 15.31 -11.82
C PRO A 298 1.84 16.31 -11.80
N ASP A 299 0.87 16.09 -12.70
CA ASP A 299 -0.31 16.94 -12.82
C ASP A 299 -1.32 16.62 -11.72
N LEU A 300 -1.95 17.65 -11.15
CA LEU A 300 -3.02 17.45 -10.17
C LEU A 300 -4.29 16.95 -10.88
N VAL A 301 -4.75 15.76 -10.52
CA VAL A 301 -5.98 15.17 -11.07
C VAL A 301 -7.20 15.62 -10.27
N MET A 302 -7.14 15.49 -8.94
CA MET A 302 -8.22 15.90 -8.05
C MET A 302 -7.75 16.12 -6.61
N ASN A 303 -8.55 16.88 -5.87
CA ASN A 303 -8.46 16.94 -4.41
C ASN A 303 -9.55 16.02 -3.85
N LEU A 304 -9.19 15.18 -2.88
CA LEU A 304 -10.13 14.33 -2.17
C LEU A 304 -10.61 15.03 -0.89
N PRO A 305 -11.82 14.74 -0.42
CA PRO A 305 -12.27 15.19 0.89
C PRO A 305 -11.43 14.53 2.00
N TYR A 306 -11.30 15.22 3.13
CA TYR A 306 -10.70 14.73 4.37
C TYR A 306 -11.36 15.47 5.55
N GLY A 307 -11.40 14.84 6.73
CA GLY A 307 -11.98 15.39 7.96
C GLY A 307 -10.92 15.81 8.99
N ASP A 308 -11.39 16.14 10.19
CA ASP A 308 -10.58 16.36 11.40
C ASP A 308 -10.67 15.08 12.25
N GLY A 309 -9.60 14.29 12.24
CA GLY A 309 -9.51 12.95 12.82
C GLY A 309 -10.36 11.88 12.13
N GLU A 310 -10.86 12.14 10.91
CA GLU A 310 -11.67 11.18 10.14
C GLU A 310 -11.45 11.30 8.62
N ASP A 311 -11.86 10.27 7.88
CA ASP A 311 -11.78 10.20 6.41
C ASP A 311 -10.33 10.32 5.89
N HIS A 312 -9.42 9.52 6.43
CA HIS A 312 -8.04 9.43 5.95
C HIS A 312 -7.99 8.52 4.73
N ALA A 313 -7.89 9.08 3.52
CA ALA A 313 -7.79 8.25 2.32
C ALA A 313 -6.42 7.54 2.29
N GLU A 314 -6.42 6.22 2.35
CA GLU A 314 -5.21 5.40 2.38
C GLU A 314 -5.06 4.54 1.11
N GLY A 315 -6.14 3.89 0.64
CA GLY A 315 -6.09 3.01 -0.53
C GLY A 315 -6.94 3.47 -1.71
N MET A 316 -6.46 3.23 -2.94
CA MET A 316 -7.21 3.49 -4.18
C MET A 316 -7.02 2.38 -5.24
N THR A 317 -8.02 2.21 -6.11
CA THR A 317 -7.91 1.32 -7.27
C THR A 317 -8.76 1.84 -8.43
N LEU A 318 -8.33 1.58 -9.66
CA LEU A 318 -9.21 1.75 -10.81
C LEU A 318 -10.47 0.90 -10.63
N PHE A 319 -11.63 1.48 -10.94
CA PHE A 319 -12.94 0.89 -10.72
C PHE A 319 -13.62 0.44 -12.04
N ASP A 320 -12.85 0.37 -13.13
CA ASP A 320 -13.37 0.23 -14.50
C ASP A 320 -13.92 -1.17 -14.82
N ALA A 321 -13.53 -2.20 -14.07
CA ALA A 321 -14.13 -3.53 -14.19
C ALA A 321 -15.62 -3.53 -13.80
N ILE A 322 -16.08 -2.51 -13.06
CA ILE A 322 -17.45 -2.38 -12.57
C ILE A 322 -18.13 -1.12 -13.09
N ALA A 323 -17.43 0.03 -13.06
CA ALA A 323 -17.97 1.31 -13.51
C ALA A 323 -18.10 1.39 -15.03
N LYS A 324 -19.12 2.12 -15.50
CA LYS A 324 -19.30 2.42 -16.93
C LYS A 324 -18.40 3.54 -17.45
N GLN A 325 -17.78 4.29 -16.55
CA GLN A 325 -16.94 5.44 -16.85
C GLN A 325 -15.62 5.25 -16.13
N HIS A 326 -14.52 5.72 -16.72
CA HIS A 326 -13.19 5.68 -16.11
C HIS A 326 -13.25 6.26 -14.70
N SER A 327 -13.01 5.45 -13.68
CA SER A 327 -13.28 5.82 -12.29
C SER A 327 -12.25 5.23 -11.32
N LEU A 328 -12.10 5.90 -10.19
CA LEU A 328 -11.28 5.48 -9.06
C LEU A 328 -12.19 5.17 -7.87
N LEU A 329 -11.97 4.04 -7.23
CA LEU A 329 -12.52 3.70 -5.92
C LEU A 329 -11.50 4.09 -4.86
N VAL A 330 -11.95 4.73 -3.78
CA VAL A 330 -11.11 5.16 -2.65
C VAL A 330 -11.74 4.68 -1.34
N VAL A 331 -10.90 4.08 -0.48
CA VAL A 331 -11.25 3.72 0.90
C VAL A 331 -10.53 4.63 1.89
N TYR A 332 -10.98 4.55 3.15
CA TYR A 332 -10.52 5.45 4.20
C TYR A 332 -10.20 4.65 5.47
N ASP A 333 -9.05 4.94 6.06
CA ASP A 333 -8.80 4.71 7.49
C ASP A 333 -9.59 5.75 8.31
N SER A 334 -9.94 5.37 9.53
CA SER A 334 -10.70 6.19 10.48
C SER A 334 -11.92 6.85 9.79
N PRO A 335 -12.79 6.08 9.11
CA PRO A 335 -13.86 6.65 8.30
C PRO A 335 -14.85 7.42 9.19
N ALA A 336 -15.36 8.53 8.66
CA ALA A 336 -16.36 9.33 9.35
C ALA A 336 -17.57 8.51 9.76
N GLN A 337 -18.20 8.85 10.87
CA GLN A 337 -19.36 8.12 11.40
C GLN A 337 -20.51 7.98 10.38
N THR A 338 -20.60 8.90 9.42
CA THR A 338 -21.59 8.87 8.34
C THR A 338 -21.34 7.77 7.29
N ARG A 339 -20.11 7.26 7.17
CA ARG A 339 -19.74 6.12 6.31
C ARG A 339 -20.01 4.77 6.95
N LEU A 340 -20.06 4.71 8.28
CA LEU A 340 -20.36 3.49 9.02
C LEU A 340 -21.86 3.21 8.99
N LYS A 341 -22.26 2.09 8.38
CA LYS A 341 -23.66 1.65 8.30
C LYS A 341 -23.84 0.37 9.11
N GLY A 342 -24.77 0.40 10.05
CA GLY A 342 -24.97 -0.71 10.99
C GLY A 342 -23.66 -1.12 11.68
N GLU A 343 -23.51 -2.42 11.93
CA GLU A 343 -22.34 -2.99 12.60
C GLU A 343 -21.26 -3.51 11.63
N SER A 344 -21.61 -3.76 10.36
CA SER A 344 -20.74 -4.51 9.43
C SER A 344 -20.43 -3.80 8.11
N GLU A 345 -20.99 -2.62 7.84
CA GLU A 345 -20.81 -1.94 6.56
C GLU A 345 -20.02 -0.62 6.70
N VAL A 346 -19.19 -0.32 5.70
CA VAL A 346 -18.49 0.96 5.53
C VAL A 346 -18.59 1.41 4.07
N LEU A 347 -18.77 2.72 3.86
CA LEU A 347 -18.91 3.30 2.53
C LEU A 347 -17.58 3.81 1.97
N ALA A 348 -17.23 3.30 0.79
CA ALA A 348 -16.13 3.78 -0.05
C ALA A 348 -16.64 4.73 -1.14
N ASP A 349 -15.81 5.67 -1.59
CA ASP A 349 -16.21 6.67 -2.57
C ASP A 349 -15.71 6.32 -3.98
N VAL A 350 -16.55 6.57 -4.98
CA VAL A 350 -16.19 6.45 -6.39
C VAL A 350 -16.05 7.84 -7.00
N PHE A 351 -14.91 8.13 -7.59
CA PHE A 351 -14.60 9.38 -8.29
C PHE A 351 -14.40 9.12 -9.77
N LYS A 352 -14.98 9.95 -10.64
CA LYS A 352 -14.75 9.92 -12.07
C LYS A 352 -13.39 10.52 -12.40
N LEU A 353 -12.58 9.79 -13.15
CA LEU A 353 -11.35 10.30 -13.74
C LEU A 353 -11.72 11.02 -15.03
N GLN A 354 -11.31 12.28 -15.16
CA GLN A 354 -11.46 13.00 -16.43
C GLN A 354 -10.36 12.52 -17.37
N CYS A 355 -10.78 12.04 -18.55
CA CYS A 355 -9.88 11.74 -19.66
C CYS A 355 -9.18 13.01 -20.16
#